data_AF-A0A433TQ24-F1
#
_entry.id   AF-A0A433TQ24-F1
#
_cell.length_a   1.000
_cell.length_b   1.000
_cell.length_c   1.000
_cell.angle_alpha   90.00
_cell.angle_beta   90.00
_cell.angle_gamma   90.00
#
_symmetry.space_group_name_H-M   'P 1'
#
loop_
_entity.id
_entity.type
_entity.pdbx_description
1 polymer ?
#
loop_
_entity_poly.entity_id
_entity_poly.type
_entity_poly.pdbx_seq_one_letter_code
_entity_poly.pdbx_strand_id
1 'polypeptide(L)'
;MIHILHDAMMEDTMTRFLKIEGIKDKKLHRIDINDKENHLPIKKINTGANVQAILDQMNSEDRDSFLVRLQGAYIKAGVYMQNKLPMKNKFLKCLSLSAIDPGGHHCLQVQ
;
A
#
# COMPACT_ATOMS: atom_id res chain seq x y z
N MET A 1 -7.75 15.28 -4.71
CA MET A 1 -6.49 15.49 -3.95
C MET A 1 -6.19 14.37 -2.95
N ILE A 2 -7.10 14.04 -2.03
CA ILE A 2 -6.89 12.97 -1.03
C ILE A 2 -6.61 11.60 -1.67
N HIS A 3 -7.32 11.25 -2.76
CA HIS A 3 -7.06 10.00 -3.49
C HIS A 3 -5.68 9.94 -4.14
N ILE A 4 -5.15 11.06 -4.65
CA ILE A 4 -3.83 11.12 -5.28
C ILE A 4 -2.74 10.92 -4.21
N LEU A 5 -2.88 11.58 -3.06
CA LEU A 5 -1.95 11.41 -1.94
C LEU A 5 -2.02 9.99 -1.36
N HIS A 6 -3.22 9.44 -1.22
CA HIS A 6 -3.44 8.05 -0.83
C HIS A 6 -2.76 7.09 -1.79
N ASP A 7 -2.96 7.31 -3.09
CA ASP A 7 -2.41 6.44 -4.12
C ASP A 7 -0.88 6.48 -4.11
N ALA A 8 -0.28 7.67 -3.97
CA ALA A 8 1.16 7.83 -3.84
C ALA A 8 1.73 7.17 -2.56
N MET A 9 1.05 7.31 -1.40
CA MET A 9 1.49 6.67 -0.15
C MET A 9 1.42 5.14 -0.22
N MET A 10 0.38 4.62 -0.86
CA MET A 10 0.22 3.19 -1.09
C MET A 10 1.25 2.66 -2.08
N GLU A 11 1.54 3.37 -3.17
CA GLU A 11 2.56 3.00 -4.13
C GLU A 11 3.97 2.94 -3.50
N ASP A 12 4.36 3.96 -2.71
CA ASP A 12 5.63 3.95 -1.98
C ASP A 12 5.72 2.78 -0.98
N THR A 13 4.61 2.44 -0.32
CA THR A 13 4.59 1.33 0.63
C THR A 13 4.61 -0.02 -0.08
N MET A 14 3.88 -0.15 -1.20
CA MET A 14 3.74 -1.41 -1.94
C MET A 14 5.00 -1.80 -2.69
N THR A 15 5.70 -0.85 -3.29
CA THR A 15 6.95 -1.10 -4.03
C THR A 15 8.07 -1.64 -3.15
N ARG A 16 7.94 -1.56 -1.82
CA ARG A 16 8.90 -2.16 -0.87
C ARG A 16 8.84 -3.68 -0.82
N PHE A 17 7.70 -4.29 -1.13
CA PHE A 17 7.49 -5.73 -0.99
C PHE A 17 6.77 -6.40 -2.18
N LEU A 18 6.22 -5.64 -3.12
CA LEU A 18 5.62 -6.12 -4.36
C LEU A 18 6.50 -5.77 -5.57
N LYS A 19 6.45 -6.65 -6.57
CA LYS A 19 7.04 -6.45 -7.90
C LYS A 19 6.35 -5.27 -8.60
N ILE A 20 7.13 -4.45 -9.29
CA ILE A 20 6.60 -3.30 -10.04
C ILE A 20 5.59 -3.77 -11.08
N GLU A 21 5.82 -4.91 -11.74
CA GLU A 21 4.89 -5.51 -12.71
C GLU A 21 3.53 -5.88 -12.09
N GLY A 22 3.52 -6.17 -10.78
CA GLY A 22 2.30 -6.45 -10.03
C GLY A 22 1.46 -5.21 -9.74
N ILE A 23 2.06 -4.02 -9.77
CA ILE A 23 1.46 -2.72 -9.41
C ILE A 23 1.21 -1.84 -10.64
N LYS A 24 2.11 -1.88 -11.61
CA LYS A 24 2.14 -0.99 -12.78
C LYS A 24 0.82 -1.04 -13.52
N ASP A 25 0.29 0.14 -13.85
CA ASP A 25 -0.96 0.35 -14.59
C ASP A 25 -2.23 -0.19 -13.89
N LYS A 26 -2.12 -0.69 -12.65
CA LYS A 26 -3.28 -1.11 -11.84
C LYS A 26 -3.69 -0.01 -10.88
N LYS A 27 -5.00 0.22 -10.76
CA LYS A 27 -5.54 1.00 -9.64
C LYS A 27 -5.28 0.23 -8.35
N LEU A 28 -4.81 0.90 -7.31
CA LEU A 28 -4.29 0.27 -6.10
C LEU A 28 -5.33 -0.59 -5.33
N HIS A 29 -6.62 -0.26 -5.42
CA HIS A 29 -7.70 -1.08 -4.85
C HIS A 29 -7.95 -2.39 -5.61
N ARG A 30 -7.30 -2.59 -6.76
CA ARG A 30 -7.41 -3.79 -7.61
C ARG A 30 -6.17 -4.69 -7.51
N ILE A 31 -5.17 -4.28 -6.75
CA ILE A 31 -3.97 -5.09 -6.52
C ILE A 31 -4.33 -6.13 -5.46
N ASP A 32 -4.13 -7.41 -5.77
CA ASP A 32 -4.19 -8.44 -4.74
C ASP A 32 -2.86 -8.44 -3.96
N ILE A 33 -2.89 -7.86 -2.76
CA ILE A 33 -1.73 -7.76 -1.88
C ILE A 33 -1.31 -9.14 -1.35
N ASN A 34 -2.24 -10.10 -1.30
CA ASN A 34 -1.98 -11.45 -0.81
C ASN A 34 -1.46 -12.38 -1.92
N ASP A 35 -1.45 -11.93 -3.17
CA ASP A 35 -0.89 -12.69 -4.29
C ASP A 35 0.63 -12.78 -4.16
N LYS A 36 1.09 -13.93 -3.68
CA LYS A 36 2.50 -14.24 -3.44
C LYS A 36 3.33 -14.23 -4.73
N GLU A 37 2.72 -14.43 -5.90
CA GLU A 37 3.44 -14.35 -7.17
C GLU A 37 3.92 -12.93 -7.46
N ASN A 38 3.21 -11.93 -6.95
CA ASN A 38 3.59 -10.52 -7.04
C ASN A 38 4.55 -10.08 -5.93
N HIS A 39 4.86 -10.92 -4.95
CA HIS A 39 5.77 -10.54 -3.87
C HIS A 39 7.21 -10.53 -4.35
N LEU A 40 7.98 -9.57 -3.85
CA LEU A 40 9.43 -9.59 -3.99
C LEU A 40 9.98 -10.79 -3.19
N PRO A 41 11.03 -11.46 -3.69
CA PRO A 41 11.81 -12.37 -2.88
C PRO A 41 12.27 -11.66 -1.59
N ILE A 42 12.31 -12.38 -0.47
CA ILE A 42 12.64 -11.81 0.86
C ILE A 42 13.93 -10.98 0.83
N LYS A 43 14.96 -11.46 0.11
CA LYS A 43 16.27 -10.80 -0.04
C LYS A 43 16.27 -9.56 -0.96
N LYS A 44 15.17 -9.31 -1.67
CA LYS A 44 14.97 -8.15 -2.55
C LYS A 44 14.01 -7.11 -1.95
N ILE A 45 13.53 -7.33 -0.73
CA ILE A 45 12.68 -6.36 -0.03
C ILE A 45 13.47 -5.06 0.18
N ASN A 46 12.87 -3.93 -0.19
CA ASN A 46 13.49 -2.62 0.02
C ASN A 46 13.23 -2.14 1.44
N THR A 47 14.28 -2.11 2.25
CA THR A 47 14.23 -1.70 3.65
C THR A 47 14.67 -0.25 3.88
N GLY A 48 15.18 0.42 2.84
CA GLY A 48 15.84 1.71 2.94
C GLY A 48 17.26 1.63 3.53
N ALA A 49 18.07 2.66 3.27
CA ALA A 49 19.51 2.64 3.57
C ALA A 49 19.84 2.39 5.06
N ASN A 50 19.08 3.00 5.97
CA ASN A 50 19.36 2.89 7.41
C ASN A 50 19.13 1.47 7.94
N VAL A 51 18.04 0.81 7.51
CA VAL A 51 17.76 -0.56 7.92
C VAL A 51 18.71 -1.51 7.24
N GLN A 52 19.02 -1.30 5.95
CA GLN A 52 19.97 -2.12 5.23
C GLN A 52 21.36 -2.14 5.89
N ALA A 53 21.85 -0.99 6.35
CA ALA A 53 23.14 -0.90 7.05
C ALA A 53 23.19 -1.72 8.35
N ILE A 54 22.05 -1.90 9.03
CA ILE A 54 21.93 -2.77 10.21
C ILE A 54 21.91 -4.23 9.78
N LEU A 55 21.12 -4.57 8.75
CA LEU A 55 20.98 -5.93 8.23
C LEU A 55 22.31 -6.49 7.68
N ASP A 56 23.16 -5.64 7.12
CA ASP A 56 24.48 -6.02 6.60
C ASP A 56 25.45 -6.46 7.71
N GLN A 57 25.18 -6.09 8.97
CA GLN A 57 25.97 -6.47 10.15
C GLN A 57 25.42 -7.74 10.83
N MET A 58 24.23 -8.20 10.44
CA MET A 58 23.59 -9.38 11.02
C MET A 58 24.05 -10.67 10.34
N ASN A 59 23.99 -11.79 11.07
CA ASN A 59 24.14 -13.09 10.45
C ASN A 59 22.94 -13.38 9.51
N SER A 60 23.10 -14.36 8.63
CA SER A 60 22.09 -14.66 7.61
C SER A 60 20.75 -15.13 8.18
N GLU A 61 20.75 -15.84 9.30
CA GLU A 61 19.53 -16.40 9.90
C GLU A 61 18.66 -15.30 10.52
N ASP A 62 19.26 -14.44 11.35
CA ASP A 62 18.56 -13.32 11.98
C ASP A 62 18.07 -12.31 10.95
N ARG A 63 18.90 -12.04 9.92
CA ARG A 63 18.53 -11.17 8.81
C ARG A 63 17.32 -11.71 8.06
N ASP A 64 17.36 -12.98 7.66
CA ASP A 64 16.29 -13.58 6.87
C ASP A 64 14.99 -13.69 7.70
N SER A 65 15.10 -14.00 9.00
CA SER A 65 13.98 -13.96 9.97
C SER A 65 13.36 -12.57 10.09
N PHE A 66 14.18 -11.52 10.22
CA PHE A 66 13.70 -10.14 10.25
C PHE A 66 12.97 -9.76 8.95
N LEU A 67 13.54 -10.08 7.79
CA LEU A 67 12.96 -9.75 6.50
C LEU A 67 11.60 -10.44 6.27
N VAL A 68 11.43 -11.69 6.73
CA VAL A 68 10.12 -12.38 6.72
C VAL A 68 9.09 -11.62 7.56
N ARG A 69 9.45 -11.20 8.77
CA ARG A 69 8.55 -10.44 9.65
C ARG A 69 8.21 -9.08 9.06
N LEU A 70 9.19 -8.41 8.45
CA LEU A 70 9.02 -7.13 7.80
C LEU A 70 8.08 -7.25 6.57
N GLN A 71 8.24 -8.28 5.75
CA GLN A 71 7.33 -8.56 4.63
C GLN A 71 5.89 -8.74 5.13
N GLY A 72 5.71 -9.53 6.19
CA GLY A 72 4.41 -9.72 6.83
C GLY A 72 3.79 -8.42 7.36
N ALA A 73 4.61 -7.50 7.89
CA ALA A 73 4.15 -6.20 8.34
C ALA A 73 3.69 -5.32 7.16
N TYR A 74 4.44 -5.30 6.05
CA TYR A 74 4.05 -4.56 4.86
C TYR A 74 2.75 -5.09 4.24
N ILE A 75 2.58 -6.42 4.14
CA ILE A 75 1.34 -7.04 3.65
C ILE A 75 0.15 -6.58 4.49
N LYS A 76 0.27 -6.65 5.83
CA LYS A 76 -0.79 -6.19 6.75
C LYS A 76 -1.09 -4.71 6.59
N ALA A 77 -0.06 -3.87 6.45
CA ALA A 77 -0.23 -2.44 6.23
C ALA A 77 -0.95 -2.16 4.91
N GLY A 78 -0.53 -2.83 3.83
CA GLY A 78 -1.18 -2.74 2.52
C GLY A 78 -2.66 -3.12 2.58
N VAL A 79 -2.98 -4.26 3.18
CA VAL A 79 -4.37 -4.72 3.37
C VAL A 79 -5.17 -3.72 4.21
N TYR A 80 -4.58 -3.17 5.25
CA TYR A 80 -5.22 -2.14 6.07
C TYR A 80 -5.53 -0.88 5.26
N MET A 81 -4.56 -0.38 4.49
CA MET A 81 -4.72 0.82 3.66
C MET A 81 -5.82 0.62 2.61
N GLN A 82 -5.83 -0.52 1.89
CA GLN A 82 -6.91 -0.87 0.96
C GLN A 82 -8.30 -0.86 1.61
N ASN A 83 -8.40 -1.33 2.86
CA ASN A 83 -9.68 -1.51 3.53
C ASN A 83 -10.23 -0.25 4.21
N LYS A 84 -9.37 0.66 4.67
CA LYS A 84 -9.75 1.75 5.58
C LYS A 84 -9.72 3.14 4.97
N LEU A 85 -9.07 3.33 3.82
CA LEU A 85 -8.88 4.64 3.22
C LEU A 85 -9.17 4.55 1.71
N PRO A 86 -10.17 5.21 1.10
CA PRO A 86 -11.34 5.93 1.62
C PRO A 86 -12.66 5.42 0.96
N MET A 87 -12.76 4.13 0.62
CA MET A 87 -14.00 3.56 0.06
C MET A 87 -15.11 3.36 1.11
N LYS A 88 -14.75 3.16 2.39
CA LYS A 88 -15.69 2.95 3.50
C LYS A 88 -15.97 4.18 4.35
N ASN A 89 -15.16 5.24 4.25
CA ASN A 89 -15.39 6.48 4.98
C ASN A 89 -16.30 7.40 4.14
N LYS A 90 -17.59 7.49 4.51
CA LYS A 90 -18.60 8.29 3.79
C LYS A 90 -18.14 9.74 3.58
N PHE A 91 -17.47 10.34 4.56
CA PHE A 91 -17.01 11.73 4.51
C PHE A 91 -15.90 11.93 3.46
N LEU A 92 -14.89 11.06 3.46
CA LEU A 92 -13.81 11.12 2.47
C LEU A 92 -14.31 10.76 1.06
N LYS A 93 -15.28 9.84 0.96
CA LYS A 93 -15.95 9.51 -0.30
C LYS A 93 -16.67 10.75 -0.88
N CYS A 94 -17.43 11.49 -0.07
CA CYS A 94 -18.11 12.72 -0.50
C CYS A 94 -17.12 13.82 -0.92
N LEU A 95 -16.07 14.07 -0.13
CA LEU A 95 -15.01 15.04 -0.45
C LEU A 95 -14.21 14.68 -1.71
N SER A 96 -14.25 13.41 -2.10
CA SER A 96 -13.55 12.94 -3.28
C SER A 96 -14.41 12.87 -4.54
N LEU A 97 -15.73 12.67 -4.38
CA LEU A 97 -16.71 12.72 -5.45
C LEU A 97 -16.90 14.14 -5.97
N SER A 98 -16.87 15.15 -5.09
CA SER A 98 -16.94 16.56 -5.48
C SER A 98 -15.75 17.04 -6.33
N ALA A 99 -14.66 16.26 -6.40
CA ALA A 99 -13.48 16.57 -7.19
C ALA A 99 -13.40 15.79 -8.52
N ILE A 100 -14.30 14.83 -8.76
CA ILE A 100 -14.28 13.94 -9.93
C ILE A 100 -15.51 14.19 -10.84
N ASP A 101 -16.59 14.79 -10.31
CA ASP A 101 -17.76 15.16 -11.11
C ASP A 101 -18.35 16.51 -10.62
N PRO A 102 -18.27 17.61 -11.40
CA PRO A 102 -18.88 18.88 -11.02
C PRO A 102 -20.42 18.85 -11.07
N GLY A 103 -21.04 17.76 -11.54
CA GLY A 103 -22.50 17.63 -11.67
C GLY A 103 -23.21 16.82 -10.59
N GLY A 104 -22.50 16.23 -9.63
CA GLY A 104 -23.06 15.27 -8.68
C GLY A 104 -23.79 15.87 -7.47
N HIS A 105 -24.91 16.55 -7.68
CA HIS A 105 -25.83 16.97 -6.61
C HIS A 105 -26.54 15.76 -5.93
N HIS A 106 -25.84 14.91 -5.17
CA HIS A 106 -26.51 13.83 -4.41
C HIS A 106 -25.76 13.37 -3.14
N CYS A 107 -25.13 14.27 -2.39
CA CYS A 107 -24.57 13.92 -1.07
C CYS A 107 -25.15 14.69 0.13
N LEU A 108 -26.31 15.32 -0.04
CA LEU A 108 -27.10 15.88 1.07
C LEU A 108 -28.58 15.56 0.87
N GLN A 109 -28.98 14.33 1.15
CA GLN A 109 -30.26 14.08 1.80
C GLN A 109 -29.99 13.14 2.96
N VAL A 110 -29.83 13.76 4.13
CA VAL A 110 -29.91 13.10 5.43
C VAL A 110 -31.39 12.79 5.65
N GLN A 111 -31.74 11.51 5.67
CA GLN A 111 -32.85 10.98 6.46
C GLN A 111 -32.25 10.09 7.54
#